data_AF-A0A2E4THU8-F1
#
_entry.id   AF-A0A2E4THU8-F1
#
_cell.length_a   1.000
_cell.length_b   1.000
_cell.length_c   1.000
_cell.angle_alpha   90.00
_cell.angle_beta   90.00
_cell.angle_gamma   90.00
#
_symmetry.space_group_name_H-M   'P 1'
#
loop_
_entity.id
_entity.type
_entity.pdbx_description
1 polymer ?
#
loop_
_entity_poly.entity_id
_entity_poly.type
_entity_poly.pdbx_seq_one_letter_code
_entity_poly.pdbx_strand_id
1 'polypeptide(L)' 'MKKNIIVFGKITGIGWFVVILTLISVLLGRWIGNKLGMPILFASVSGIIGVIISLVGIRASIKDILNGK' A
#
# COMPACT_ATOMS: atom_id res chain seq x y z
N MET A 1 18.57 -22.56 -2.02
CA MET A 1 18.77 -21.31 -1.25
C MET A 1 18.55 -20.03 -2.07
N LYS A 2 19.15 -19.87 -3.27
CA LYS A 2 18.99 -18.63 -4.10
C LYS A 2 17.52 -18.26 -4.40
N LYS A 3 16.66 -19.24 -4.69
CA LYS A 3 15.23 -19.03 -5.00
C LYS A 3 14.44 -18.45 -3.81
N ASN A 4 14.74 -18.87 -2.58
CA ASN A 4 14.08 -18.36 -1.37
C ASN A 4 14.47 -16.91 -1.08
N ILE A 5 15.73 -16.53 -1.35
CA ILE A 5 16.21 -15.15 -1.18
C ILE A 5 15.50 -14.21 -2.18
N ILE A 6 15.30 -14.65 -3.43
CA ILE A 6 14.59 -13.86 -4.45
C ILE A 6 13.11 -13.68 -4.07
N VAL A 7 12.45 -14.75 -3.61
CA VAL A 7 11.05 -14.68 -3.15
C VAL A 7 10.92 -13.78 -1.93
N PHE A 8 11.87 -13.87 -0.98
CA PHE A 8 11.91 -13.01 0.19
C PHE A 8 12.09 -11.53 -0.19
N GLY A 9 12.98 -11.23 -1.14
CA GLY A 9 13.19 -9.89 -1.68
C GLY A 9 11.93 -9.32 -2.37
N LYS A 10 11.21 -10.16 -3.14
CA LYS A 10 9.93 -9.76 -3.76
C LYS A 10 8.87 -9.43 -2.70
N ILE A 11 8.72 -10.27 -1.67
CA ILE A 11 7.73 -10.06 -0.59
C ILE A 11 8.06 -8.80 0.22
N THR A 12 9.32 -8.61 0.61
CA THR A 12 9.74 -7.41 1.35
C THR A 12 9.57 -6.15 0.52
N GLY A 13 9.88 -6.19 -0.78
CA GLY A 13 9.62 -5.08 -1.71
C GLY A 13 8.14 -4.70 -1.77
N ILE A 14 7.23 -5.68 -1.87
CA ILE A 14 5.77 -5.45 -1.85
C ILE A 14 5.33 -4.85 -0.51
N GLY A 15 5.88 -5.34 0.60
CA GLY A 15 5.60 -4.80 1.93
C GLY A 15 5.95 -3.31 2.05
N TRP A 16 7.15 -2.92 1.61
CA TRP A 16 7.56 -1.51 1.62
C TRP A 16 6.76 -0.65 0.64
N PHE A 17 6.41 -1.19 -0.53
CA PHE A 17 5.55 -0.50 -1.50
C PHE A 17 4.18 -0.13 -0.91
N VAL A 18 3.57 -1.05 -0.17
CA VAL A 18 2.30 -0.85 0.54
C VAL A 18 2.41 0.23 1.62
N VAL A 19 3.50 0.23 2.39
CA VAL A 19 3.74 1.26 3.42
C VAL A 19 3.83 2.65 2.78
N ILE A 20 4.58 2.78 1.69
CA ILE A 20 4.73 4.05 0.96
C ILE A 20 3.38 4.53 0.40
N LEU A 21 2.61 3.63 -0.24
CA LEU A 21 1.28 3.95 -0.76
C LEU A 21 0.33 4.44 0.32
N THR A 22 0.33 3.76 1.47
CA THR A 22 -0.53 4.12 2.60
C THR A 22 -0.15 5.49 3.17
N LEU A 23 1.15 5.77 3.32
CA LEU A 23 1.65 7.08 3.75
C LEU A 23 1.24 8.20 2.80
N ILE A 24 1.43 8.00 1.48
CA ILE A 24 1.03 8.98 0.47
C ILE A 24 -0.48 9.23 0.53
N SER A 25 -1.29 8.18 0.65
CA SER A 25 -2.75 8.31 0.73
C SER A 25 -3.19 9.09 1.97
N VAL A 26 -2.61 8.80 3.14
CA VAL A 26 -2.90 9.54 4.39
C VAL A 26 -2.48 11.01 4.29
N LEU A 27 -1.31 11.29 3.72
CA LEU A 27 -0.82 12.66 3.52
C LEU A 27 -1.71 13.44 2.56
N LEU A 28 -2.15 12.84 1.45
CA LEU A 28 -3.09 13.45 0.51
C LEU A 28 -4.45 13.71 1.15
N GLY A 29 -5.00 12.74 1.87
CA GLY A 29 -6.25 12.90 2.59
C GLY A 29 -6.17 14.00 3.64
N ARG A 30 -5.08 14.04 4.41
CA ARG A 30 -4.84 15.12 5.38
C ARG A 30 -4.73 16.48 4.69
N TRP A 31 -4.04 16.57 3.54
CA TRP A 31 -3.90 17.82 2.79
C TRP A 31 -5.25 18.34 2.29
N ILE A 32 -6.08 17.47 1.72
CA ILE A 32 -7.45 17.79 1.29
C ILE A 32 -8.33 18.17 2.49
N GLY A 33 -8.27 17.39 3.56
CA GLY A 33 -9.03 17.65 4.78
C GLY A 33 -8.64 18.97 5.46
N ASN A 34 -7.37 19.38 5.35
CA ASN A 34 -6.92 20.68 5.85
C ASN A 34 -7.56 21.85 5.10
N LYS A 35 -7.84 21.69 3.81
CA LYS A 35 -8.57 22.69 3.00
C LYS A 35 -10.06 22.75 3.35
N LEU A 36 -10.63 21.66 3.85
CA LEU A 36 -12.05 21.52 4.19
C LEU A 36 -12.35 21.71 5.69
N GLY A 37 -11.33 22.00 6.51
CA GLY A 37 -11.47 22.16 7.96
C GLY A 37 -11.66 20.85 8.73
N MET A 38 -11.54 19.69 8.08
CA MET A 38 -11.72 18.36 8.67
C MET A 38 -10.54 17.42 8.37
N PRO A 39 -9.31 17.76 8.80
CA PRO A 39 -8.09 17.02 8.45
C PRO A 39 -8.08 15.56 8.91
N ILE A 40 -8.70 15.27 10.07
CA ILE A 40 -8.70 13.93 10.66
C ILE A 40 -9.63 12.99 9.91
N LEU A 41 -10.87 13.43 9.60
CA LEU A 41 -11.85 12.61 8.88
C LEU A 41 -11.33 12.21 7.49
N PHE A 42 -10.76 13.15 6.74
CA PHE A 42 -10.22 12.86 5.42
C PHE A 42 -8.94 12.00 5.47
N ALA A 43 -8.09 12.15 6.49
CA ALA A 43 -6.94 11.27 6.70
C ALA A 43 -7.38 9.83 7.04
N SER A 44 -8.45 9.66 7.81
CA SER A 44 -9.01 8.34 8.12
C SER A 44 -9.63 7.67 6.89
N VAL A 45 -10.43 8.42 6.11
CA VAL A 45 -11.04 7.90 4.87
C VAL A 45 -9.96 7.53 3.85
N SER A 46 -8.95 8.39 3.66
CA SER A 46 -7.86 8.07 2.73
C SER A 46 -7.00 6.91 3.23
N GLY A 47 -6.79 6.78 4.55
CA GLY A 47 -6.15 5.61 5.15
C GLY A 47 -6.87 4.30 4.81
N ILE A 48 -8.21 4.28 4.92
CA ILE A 48 -9.02 3.11 4.55
C ILE A 48 -8.87 2.80 3.05
N ILE A 49 -8.92 3.81 2.19
CA ILE A 49 -8.70 3.65 0.74
C ILE A 49 -7.29 3.09 0.47
N GLY A 50 -6.27 3.61 1.15
CA GLY A 50 -4.89 3.12 1.06
C GLY A 50 -4.75 1.64 1.45
N VAL A 51 -5.45 1.20 2.50
CA VAL A 51 -5.49 -0.21 2.91
C VAL A 51 -6.15 -1.09 1.84
N ILE A 52 -7.26 -0.65 1.24
CA ILE A 52 -7.97 -1.40 0.19
C ILE A 52 -7.07 -1.56 -1.05
N ILE A 53 -6.46 -0.47 -1.51
CA ILE A 53 -5.53 -0.49 -2.66
C ILE A 53 -4.36 -1.43 -2.37
N SER A 54 -3.82 -1.36 -1.16
CA SER A 54 -2.72 -2.23 -0.73
C SER A 54 -3.12 -3.71 -0.73
N LEU A 55 -4.31 -4.05 -0.25
CA LEU A 55 -4.84 -5.42 -0.28
C LEU A 55 -4.96 -5.96 -1.72
N VAL A 56 -5.45 -5.13 -2.64
CA VAL A 56 -5.56 -5.49 -4.06
C VAL A 56 -4.16 -5.65 -4.68
N GLY A 57 -3.24 -4.73 -4.40
CA GLY A 57 -1.86 -4.76 -4.89
C GLY A 57 -1.10 -6.00 -4.39
N ILE A 58 -1.21 -6.32 -3.10
CA ILE A 58 -0.62 -7.54 -2.52
C ILE A 58 -1.20 -8.78 -3.19
N ARG A 59 -2.54 -8.86 -3.36
CA ARG A 59 -3.17 -10.00 -4.04
C ARG A 59 -2.69 -10.15 -5.49
N ALA A 60 -2.59 -9.05 -6.23
CA ALA A 60 -2.10 -9.05 -7.60
C ALA A 60 -0.63 -9.52 -7.65
N SER A 61 0.25 -8.98 -6.80
CA SER A 61 1.65 -9.41 -6.76
C SER A 61 1.85 -10.85 -6.29
N ILE A 62 1.07 -11.33 -5.31
CA ILE A 62 1.11 -12.74 -4.91
C ILE A 62 0.67 -13.63 -6.07
N LYS A 63 -0.38 -13.23 -6.80
CA LYS A 63 -0.85 -13.97 -7.98
C LYS A 63 0.22 -14.04 -9.08
N ASP A 64 0.96 -12.96 -9.32
CA ASP A 64 2.09 -12.96 -10.27
C ASP A 64 3.23 -13.87 -9.80
N ILE A 65 3.61 -13.81 -8.52
CA ILE A 65 4.65 -14.68 -7.94
C ILE A 65 4.25 -16.16 -8.04
N LEU A 66 2.99 -16.50 -7.76
CA LEU A 66 2.47 -17.87 -7.83
C LEU A 66 2.34 -18.38 -9.28
N ASN A 67 1.96 -17.51 -10.22
CA ASN A 67 1.87 -17.86 -11.63
C ASN A 67 3.23 -17.89 -12.35
N GLY A 68 4.33 -17.58 -11.65
CA GLY A 68 5.69 -17.71 -12.19
C GLY A 68 6.02 -16.72 -13.32
N LYS A 69 5.32 -15.57 -13.37
CA LYS A 69 5.68 -14.45 -14.25
C LYS A 69 6.65 -13.49 -13.56
#